data_AF-X0ZI04-F1
#
_entry.id   AF-X0ZI04-F1
#
_cell.length_a   1.000
_cell.length_b   1.000
_cell.length_c   1.000
_cell.angle_alpha   90.00
_cell.angle_beta   90.00
_cell.angle_gamma   90.00
#
_symmetry.space_group_name_H-M   'P 1'
#
loop_
_entity.id
_entity.type
_entity.pdbx_description
1 polymer ?
#
loop_
_entity_poly.entity_id
_entity_poly.type
_entity_poly.pdbx_seq_one_letter_code
_entity_poly.pdbx_strand_id
1 'polypeptide(L)'
;RFAKVVNGSLGKLALLIEIAHSVGVPVPAMDSAYDYIVQLSSPVMVSAQVSAQQRDYFGAHGYFKIGGLDDPRTMTTTDGKIREFHTEWMLPERPEREITK
;
A
#
# COMPACT_ATOMS: atom_id res chain seq x y z
N ARG A 1 -17.06 -13.90 14.64
CA ARG A 1 -16.60 -13.81 16.05
C ARG A 1 -15.37 -12.89 16.19
N PHE A 2 -14.28 -13.13 15.45
CA PHE A 2 -13.07 -12.29 15.50
C PHE A 2 -13.27 -10.83 15.07
N ALA A 3 -13.94 -10.58 13.94
CA ALA A 3 -14.20 -9.22 13.46
C ALA A 3 -14.90 -8.32 14.52
N LYS A 4 -15.84 -8.88 15.30
CA LYS A 4 -16.50 -8.16 16.40
C LYS A 4 -15.52 -7.76 17.51
N VAL A 5 -14.60 -8.65 17.87
CA VAL A 5 -13.57 -8.38 18.88
C VAL A 5 -12.59 -7.32 18.38
N VAL A 6 -12.12 -7.45 17.14
CA VAL A 6 -11.21 -6.49 16.49
C VAL A 6 -11.87 -5.11 16.43
N ASN A 7 -13.06 -4.99 15.84
CA ASN A 7 -13.75 -3.70 15.71
C ASN A 7 -14.08 -3.07 17.08
N GLY A 8 -14.35 -3.88 18.12
CA GLY A 8 -14.61 -3.39 19.47
C GLY A 8 -13.36 -3.05 20.30
N SER A 9 -12.17 -3.45 19.85
CA SER A 9 -10.92 -3.33 20.64
C SER A 9 -9.80 -2.58 19.92
N LEU A 10 -9.87 -2.37 18.60
CA LEU A 10 -8.79 -1.77 17.81
C LEU A 10 -8.42 -0.36 18.30
N GLY A 11 -9.40 0.47 18.66
CA GLY A 11 -9.15 1.79 19.24
C GLY A 11 -8.49 1.74 20.63
N LYS A 12 -8.76 0.69 21.42
CA LYS A 12 -8.10 0.49 22.73
C LYS A 12 -6.65 0.08 22.56
N LEU A 13 -6.36 -0.75 21.55
CA LEU A 13 -5.00 -1.13 21.19
C LEU A 13 -4.20 0.11 20.74
N ALA A 14 -4.78 0.95 19.89
CA ALA A 14 -4.16 2.22 19.47
C ALA A 14 -3.83 3.13 20.67
N LEU A 15 -4.78 3.32 21.59
CA LEU A 15 -4.56 4.13 22.80
C LEU A 15 -3.46 3.54 23.70
N LEU A 16 -3.41 2.22 23.86
CA LEU A 16 -2.36 1.57 24.64
C LEU A 16 -0.98 1.82 24.01
N ILE A 17 -0.87 1.68 22.69
CA ILE A 17 0.35 1.94 21.92
C ILE A 17 0.79 3.40 22.11
N GLU A 18 -0.12 4.36 21.96
CA GLU A 18 0.15 5.78 22.15
C GLU A 18 0.71 6.08 23.55
N ILE A 19 0.05 5.54 24.59
CA ILE A 19 0.51 5.70 25.98
C ILE A 19 1.90 5.07 26.15
N ALA A 20 2.12 3.86 25.66
CA ALA A 20 3.40 3.17 25.77
C ALA A 20 4.54 3.97 25.12
N HIS A 21 4.33 4.50 23.91
CA HIS A 21 5.28 5.38 23.23
C HIS A 21 5.55 6.66 24.03
N SER A 22 4.52 7.27 24.62
CA SER A 22 4.65 8.51 25.41
C SER A 22 5.54 8.37 26.65
N VAL A 23 5.60 7.16 27.23
CA VAL A 23 6.43 6.86 28.41
C VAL A 23 7.70 6.08 28.07
N GLY A 24 7.98 5.86 26.77
CA GLY A 24 9.18 5.16 26.30
C GLY A 24 9.18 3.64 26.53
N VAL A 25 8.01 3.02 26.70
CA VAL A 25 7.89 1.56 26.84
C VAL A 25 7.79 0.91 25.46
N PRO A 26 8.68 -0.05 25.11
CA PRO A 26 8.64 -0.73 23.83
C PRO A 26 7.49 -1.74 23.76
N VAL A 27 6.67 -1.64 22.71
CA VAL A 27 5.51 -2.51 22.48
C VAL A 27 5.46 -3.12 21.06
N PRO A 28 6.57 -3.69 20.56
CA PRO A 28 6.72 -4.06 19.14
C PRO A 28 5.68 -5.08 18.64
N ALA A 29 5.25 -6.00 19.51
CA ALA A 29 4.21 -6.98 19.16
C ALA A 29 2.84 -6.33 18.96
N MET A 30 2.53 -5.30 19.73
CA MET A 30 1.27 -4.57 19.63
C MET A 30 1.29 -3.60 18.45
N ASP A 31 2.42 -2.91 18.23
CA ASP A 31 2.65 -2.05 17.06
C ASP A 31 2.46 -2.83 15.76
N SER A 32 3.21 -3.92 15.60
CA SER A 32 3.16 -4.75 14.39
C SER A 32 1.80 -5.41 14.17
N ALA A 33 1.12 -5.83 15.24
CA ALA A 33 -0.23 -6.38 15.12
C ALA A 33 -1.25 -5.32 14.70
N TYR A 34 -1.15 -4.11 15.24
CA TYR A 34 -2.02 -3.00 14.85
C TYR A 34 -1.82 -2.63 13.38
N ASP A 35 -0.57 -2.43 12.97
CA ASP A 35 -0.21 -2.11 11.59
C ASP A 35 -0.69 -3.18 10.62
N TYR A 36 -0.48 -4.46 10.95
CA TYR A 36 -0.95 -5.57 10.13
C TYR A 36 -2.47 -5.55 9.92
N ILE A 37 -3.25 -5.33 10.98
CA ILE A 37 -4.72 -5.29 10.89
C ILE A 37 -5.17 -4.12 10.01
N VAL A 38 -4.62 -2.92 10.25
CA VAL A 38 -5.00 -1.71 9.50
C VAL A 38 -4.63 -1.88 8.03
N GLN A 39 -3.41 -2.35 7.73
CA GLN A 39 -2.95 -2.57 6.36
C GLN A 39 -3.77 -3.62 5.62
N LEU A 40 -4.06 -4.76 6.27
CA LEU A 40 -4.88 -5.83 5.67
C LEU A 40 -6.31 -5.37 5.36
N SER A 41 -6.84 -4.44 6.16
CA SER A 41 -8.19 -3.88 5.95
C SER A 41 -8.23 -2.79 4.89
N SER A 42 -7.08 -2.26 4.47
CA SER A 42 -7.02 -1.17 3.49
C SER A 42 -7.07 -1.72 2.05
N PRO A 43 -8.05 -1.32 1.22
CA PRO A 43 -8.09 -1.73 -0.17
C PRO A 43 -6.89 -1.22 -1.00
N VAL A 44 -6.30 -0.10 -0.57
CA VAL A 44 -5.16 0.54 -1.22
C VAL A 44 -4.08 0.85 -0.20
N MET A 45 -2.87 0.34 -0.44
CA MET A 45 -1.68 0.71 0.33
C MET A 45 -0.95 1.86 -0.38
N VAL A 46 -1.22 3.10 0.04
CA VAL A 46 -0.64 4.30 -0.57
C VAL A 46 0.89 4.26 -0.56
N SER A 47 1.50 3.78 0.52
CA SER A 47 2.96 3.61 0.62
C SER A 47 3.52 2.68 -0.46
N ALA A 48 2.80 1.61 -0.80
CA ALA A 48 3.23 0.67 -1.84
C ALA A 48 3.23 1.32 -3.24
N GLN A 49 2.33 2.28 -3.51
CA GLN A 49 2.30 3.01 -4.78
C GLN A 49 3.52 3.91 -4.96
N VAL A 50 3.96 4.57 -3.89
CA VAL A 50 5.19 5.37 -3.90
C VAL A 50 6.40 4.47 -4.10
N SER A 51 6.48 3.36 -3.36
CA SER A 51 7.58 2.38 -3.51
C SER A 51 7.65 1.77 -4.91
N ALA A 52 6.51 1.52 -5.57
CA ALA A 52 6.47 1.02 -6.94
C ALA A 52 7.08 2.04 -7.92
N GLN A 53 6.73 3.32 -7.79
CA GLN A 53 7.30 4.39 -8.60
C GLN A 53 8.79 4.62 -8.31
N GLN A 54 9.22 4.51 -7.05
CA GLN A 54 10.64 4.59 -6.70
C GLN A 54 11.43 3.48 -7.38
N ARG A 55 10.96 2.23 -7.32
CA ARG A 55 11.58 1.08 -8.00
C ARG A 55 11.66 1.29 -9.51
N ASP A 56 10.64 1.89 -10.11
CA ASP A 56 10.65 2.22 -11.52
C ASP A 56 11.64 3.35 -11.85
N TYR A 57 11.72 4.37 -10.99
CA TYR A 57 12.62 5.51 -11.13
C TYR A 57 14.10 5.11 -11.21
N PHE A 58 14.59 4.38 -10.22
CA PHE A 58 16.02 4.04 -10.15
C PHE A 58 16.38 2.71 -10.81
N GLY A 59 15.39 1.85 -11.10
CA GLY A 59 15.63 0.46 -11.49
C GLY A 59 14.88 0.00 -12.73
N ALA A 60 14.07 0.86 -13.36
CA ALA A 60 13.23 0.51 -14.53
C ALA A 60 12.41 -0.77 -14.30
N HIS A 61 11.95 -0.97 -13.07
CA HIS A 61 11.24 -2.17 -12.65
C HIS A 61 9.78 -2.23 -13.11
N GLY A 62 9.25 -1.14 -13.69
CA GLY A 62 7.85 -1.01 -13.99
C GLY A 62 6.96 -0.97 -12.75
N TYR A 63 5.68 -0.72 -12.99
CA TYR A 63 4.63 -0.76 -11.97
C TYR A 63 3.27 -1.07 -12.59
N PHE A 64 2.32 -1.44 -11.72
CA PHE A 64 0.93 -1.68 -12.09
C PHE A 64 0.05 -0.53 -11.60
N LYS A 65 -1.00 -0.23 -12.36
CA LYS A 65 -1.98 0.81 -11.99
C LYS A 65 -3.27 0.16 -11.52
N ILE A 66 -3.95 0.82 -10.60
CA ILE A 66 -5.31 0.47 -10.18
C ILE A 66 -6.33 1.32 -10.96
N GLY A 67 -7.59 0.89 -10.99
CA GLY A 67 -8.67 1.55 -11.73
C GLY A 67 -9.01 2.97 -11.25
N GLY A 68 -8.53 3.38 -10.07
CA GLY A 68 -8.69 4.72 -9.52
C GLY A 68 -8.87 4.69 -8.01
N LEU A 69 -9.25 5.82 -7.41
CA LEU A 69 -9.54 5.89 -5.96
C LEU A 69 -10.73 5.01 -5.56
N ASP A 70 -11.70 4.87 -6.47
CA ASP A 70 -12.93 4.09 -6.24
C ASP A 70 -12.82 2.63 -6.70
N ASP A 71 -11.72 2.25 -7.36
CA ASP A 71 -11.50 0.90 -7.85
C ASP A 71 -10.08 0.41 -7.49
N PRO A 72 -9.94 -0.36 -6.39
CA PRO A 72 -8.66 -0.87 -5.93
C PRO A 72 -8.13 -2.02 -6.79
N ARG A 73 -8.86 -2.46 -7.83
CA ARG A 73 -8.43 -3.55 -8.70
C ARG A 73 -7.37 -3.06 -9.67
N THR A 74 -6.39 -3.92 -9.92
CA THR A 74 -5.36 -3.68 -10.92
C THR A 74 -5.98 -3.62 -12.32
N MET A 75 -5.50 -2.70 -13.15
CA MET A 75 -5.94 -2.57 -14.53
C MET A 75 -5.54 -3.79 -15.34
N THR A 76 -6.46 -4.30 -16.15
CA THR A 76 -6.22 -5.41 -17.07
C THR A 76 -6.42 -4.99 -18.52
N THR A 77 -5.76 -5.69 -19.43
CA THR A 77 -6.02 -5.65 -20.87
C THR A 77 -7.34 -6.36 -21.20
N THR A 78 -7.80 -6.27 -22.46
CA THR A 78 -9.01 -6.98 -22.93
C THR A 78 -8.89 -8.50 -22.89
N ASP A 79 -7.67 -9.03 -22.99
CA ASP A 79 -7.34 -10.46 -22.84
C ASP A 79 -7.09 -10.88 -21.37
N GLY A 80 -7.27 -9.95 -20.42
CA GLY A 80 -7.23 -10.25 -18.98
C GLY A 80 -5.84 -10.26 -18.34
N LYS A 81 -4.79 -9.85 -19.07
CA LYS A 81 -3.45 -9.68 -18.50
C LYS A 81 -3.38 -8.41 -17.68
N ILE A 82 -2.57 -8.41 -16.62
CA ILE A 82 -2.33 -7.22 -15.80
C ILE A 82 -1.49 -6.23 -16.61
N ARG A 83 -1.93 -4.97 -16.68
CA ARG A 83 -1.23 -3.92 -17.42
C ARG A 83 -0.04 -3.39 -16.64
N GLU A 84 1.14 -3.43 -17.25
CA GLU A 84 2.41 -2.96 -16.69
C GLU A 84 2.85 -1.67 -17.38
N PHE A 85 3.36 -0.73 -16.60
CA PHE A 85 3.76 0.60 -17.04
C PHE A 85 5.19 0.91 -16.61
N HIS A 86 5.88 1.71 -17.41
CA HIS A 86 7.19 2.28 -17.11
C HIS A 86 7.15 3.77 -17.41
N THR A 87 7.67 4.59 -16.50
CA THR A 87 7.83 6.02 -16.75
C THR A 87 9.26 6.32 -17.16
N GLU A 88 9.43 7.08 -18.24
CA GLU A 88 10.75 7.56 -18.70
C GLU A 88 11.19 8.76 -17.84
N TRP A 89 11.54 8.51 -16.58
CA TRP A 89 11.73 9.53 -15.53
C TRP A 89 12.74 10.63 -15.84
N MET A 90 13.70 10.33 -16.73
CA MET A 90 14.77 11.25 -17.12
C MET A 90 14.38 12.22 -18.23
N LEU A 91 13.24 11.98 -18.90
CA LEU A 91 12.73 12.89 -19.93
C LEU A 91 11.96 14.05 -19.28
N PRO A 92 11.99 15.27 -19.87
CA PRO A 92 11.32 16.44 -19.29
C PRO A 92 9.83 16.21 -18.95
N GLU A 93 9.11 15.52 -19.84
CA GLU A 93 7.67 15.24 -19.69
C GLU A 93 7.37 13.94 -18.95
N ARG A 94 8.41 13.16 -18.60
CA ARG A 94 8.28 11.85 -17.93
C ARG A 94 7.17 10.98 -18.53
N PRO A 95 7.20 10.71 -19.85
CA PRO A 95 6.13 9.97 -20.49
C PRO A 95 6.03 8.56 -19.90
N GLU A 96 4.80 8.15 -19.60
CA GLU A 96 4.46 6.79 -19.20
C GLU A 96 4.23 5.93 -20.44
N ARG A 97 4.82 4.74 -20.47
CA ARG A 97 4.68 3.74 -21.53
C ARG A 97 4.10 2.46 -20.95
N GLU A 98 3.14 1.86 -21.63
CA GLU A 98 2.68 0.51 -21.32
C GLU A 98 3.66 -0.52 -21.91
N ILE A 99 4.12 -1.44 -21.07
CA ILE A 99 5.12 -2.47 -21.42
C ILE A 99 4.60 -3.90 -21.22
N THR A 100 3.28 -4.04 -21.02
CA THR A 100 2.59 -5.32 -20.85
C THR A 100 3.04 -6.33 -21.91
N LYS A 101 3.52 -7.50 -21.48
CA LYS A 101 3.97 -8.62 -22.34
C LYS A 101 2.84 -9.55 -22.74
#